data_AF-A0A5E4J624-F1
#
_entry.id   AF-A0A5E4J624-F1
#
_cell.length_a   1.000
_cell.length_b   1.000
_cell.length_c   1.000
_cell.angle_alpha   90.00
_cell.angle_beta   90.00
_cell.angle_gamma   90.00
#
_symmetry.space_group_name_H-M   'P 1'
#
loop_
_entity.id
_entity.type
_entity.pdbx_description
1 polymer ?
#
loop_
_entity_poly.entity_id
_entity_poly.type
_entity_poly.pdbx_seq_one_letter_code
_entity_poly.pdbx_strand_id
1 'polypeptide(L)' 'MLPKGHPASPRLKTVVSIGPRTRLSCRIQPGTHPEQDVLCGSEEFHELEVLAEPGGAEFRSTGVEKGEIIVEKL' A
#
# COMPACT_ATOMS: atom_id res chain seq x y z
N MET A 1 -26.60 -4.81 8.31
CA MET A 1 -25.54 -5.62 7.69
C MET A 1 -26.15 -6.39 6.53
N LEU A 2 -25.55 -6.36 5.33
CA LEU A 2 -26.05 -7.13 4.20
C LEU A 2 -25.99 -8.65 4.50
N PRO A 3 -26.94 -9.45 4.00
CA PRO A 3 -26.87 -10.90 4.11
C PRO A 3 -25.58 -11.47 3.51
N LYS A 4 -25.12 -12.61 4.05
CA LYS A 4 -23.99 -13.35 3.49
C LYS A 4 -24.35 -13.76 2.05
N GLY A 5 -23.53 -13.35 1.07
CA GLY A 5 -23.75 -13.65 -0.35
C GLY A 5 -24.56 -12.60 -1.14
N HIS A 6 -24.93 -11.46 -0.55
CA HIS A 6 -25.56 -10.38 -1.31
C HIS A 6 -24.60 -9.86 -2.42
N PRO A 7 -25.07 -9.51 -3.64
CA PRO A 7 -24.21 -9.05 -4.74
C PRO A 7 -23.37 -7.80 -4.42
N ALA A 8 -23.81 -7.00 -3.45
CA ALA A 8 -23.09 -5.85 -2.91
C ALA A 8 -22.22 -6.16 -1.67
N SER A 9 -22.14 -7.44 -1.27
CA SER A 9 -21.26 -7.92 -0.19
C SER A 9 -19.79 -8.11 -0.59
N PRO A 10 -19.41 -8.37 -1.86
CA PRO A 10 -18.01 -8.27 -2.27
C PRO A 10 -17.54 -6.84 -1.99
N ARG A 11 -16.51 -6.72 -1.14
CA ARG A 11 -15.81 -5.44 -1.00
C ARG A 11 -15.14 -5.14 -2.33
N LEU A 12 -15.22 -3.87 -2.75
CA LEU A 12 -14.38 -3.40 -3.85
C LEU A 12 -12.94 -3.81 -3.57
N LYS A 13 -12.28 -4.46 -4.55
CA LYS A 13 -10.85 -4.75 -4.40
C LYS A 13 -10.12 -3.41 -4.22
N THR A 14 -9.12 -3.39 -3.35
CA THR A 14 -8.43 -2.15 -2.91
C THR A 14 -8.02 -1.29 -4.11
N VAL A 15 -8.51 -0.05 -4.15
CA VAL A 15 -8.06 0.98 -5.10
C VAL A 15 -7.01 1.80 -4.40
N VAL A 16 -5.82 1.89 -5.00
CA VAL A 16 -4.70 2.70 -4.51
C VAL A 16 -4.64 3.98 -5.33
N SER A 17 -4.80 5.13 -4.66
CA SER A 17 -4.50 6.46 -5.22
C SER A 17 -3.25 6.97 -4.51
N ILE A 18 -2.13 7.05 -5.22
CA ILE A 18 -0.85 7.49 -4.65
C ILE A 18 -0.34 8.73 -5.38
N GLY A 19 0.48 9.52 -4.67
CA GLY A 19 1.31 10.53 -5.31
C GLY A 19 2.41 9.88 -6.17
N PRO A 20 3.39 10.66 -6.67
CA PRO A 20 4.50 10.14 -7.46
C PRO A 20 5.27 9.00 -6.76
N ARG A 21 5.31 9.05 -5.43
CA ARG A 21 6.02 8.12 -4.56
C ARG A 21 5.32 8.07 -3.20
N THR A 22 5.27 6.90 -2.60
CA THR A 22 4.89 6.71 -1.20
C THR A 22 5.77 5.64 -0.56
N ARG A 23 6.30 5.89 0.64
CA ARG A 23 7.13 4.94 1.40
C ARG A 23 6.40 4.48 2.65
N LEU A 24 6.46 3.19 2.94
CA LEU A 24 5.95 2.61 4.17
C LEU A 24 7.07 2.52 5.21
N SER A 25 6.77 2.93 6.44
CA SER A 25 7.71 2.85 7.55
C SER A 25 7.00 2.59 8.86
N CYS A 26 7.49 1.61 9.62
CA CYS A 26 7.03 1.31 10.98
C CYS A 26 7.71 2.22 12.03
N ARG A 27 8.60 3.12 11.61
CA ARG A 27 9.42 3.97 12.48
C ARG A 27 9.02 5.44 12.47
N ILE A 28 7.86 5.78 11.89
CA ILE A 28 7.38 7.17 11.84
C ILE A 28 6.56 7.53 13.07
N GLN A 29 6.73 8.77 13.53
CA GLN A 29 5.87 9.39 14.51
C GLN A 29 4.79 10.23 13.80
N PRO A 30 3.51 10.14 14.21
CA PRO A 30 2.45 10.99 13.66
C PRO A 30 2.76 12.47 13.84
N GLY A 31 2.57 13.26 12.77
CA GLY A 31 2.73 14.71 12.80
C GLY A 31 4.17 15.24 12.69
N THR A 32 5.17 14.39 12.47
CA THR A 32 6.59 14.81 12.42
C THR A 32 7.20 14.85 11.02
N HIS A 33 6.45 14.48 9.98
CA HIS A 33 6.96 14.31 8.61
C HIS A 33 6.30 15.31 7.65
N PRO A 34 6.98 16.41 7.27
CA PRO A 34 6.45 17.39 6.32
C PRO A 34 6.31 16.86 4.88
N GLU A 35 7.03 15.79 4.52
CA GLU A 35 7.17 15.27 3.17
C GLU A 35 5.90 14.63 2.58
N GLN A 36 4.88 14.35 3.40
CA GLN A 36 3.55 13.81 3.02
C GLN A 36 3.56 12.54 2.13
N ASP A 37 4.73 11.93 1.90
CA ASP A 37 4.91 10.72 1.09
C ASP A 37 5.16 9.48 1.96
N VAL A 38 5.06 9.58 3.28
CA VAL A 38 5.30 8.47 4.21
C VAL A 38 4.02 8.00 4.89
N LEU A 39 3.81 6.68 4.90
CA LEU A 39 2.69 6.01 5.54
C LEU A 39 3.19 5.04 6.62
N CYS A 40 2.40 4.90 7.68
CA CYS A 40 2.67 3.91 8.72
C CYS A 40 2.29 2.52 8.20
N GLY A 41 3.19 1.55 8.37
CA GLY A 41 2.97 0.15 7.97
C GLY A 41 3.46 -0.83 9.03
N SER A 42 3.13 -2.12 8.85
CA SER A 42 3.74 -3.19 9.65
C SER A 42 5.23 -3.32 9.33
N GLU A 43 5.96 -4.01 10.20
CA GLU A 43 7.40 -4.22 10.06
C GLU A 43 7.77 -4.93 8.75
N GLU A 44 6.91 -5.85 8.29
CA GLU A 44 7.05 -6.57 7.01
C GLU A 44 7.06 -5.66 5.78
N PHE A 45 6.50 -4.45 5.89
CA PHE A 45 6.47 -3.45 4.81
C PHE A 45 7.38 -2.27 5.09
N HIS A 46 8.21 -2.32 6.13
CA HIS A 46 9.17 -1.27 6.38
C HIS A 46 10.11 -1.13 5.20
N GLU A 47 10.31 0.11 4.72
CA GLU A 47 11.10 0.42 3.52
C GLU A 47 10.47 -0.02 2.19
N LEU A 48 9.21 -0.46 2.18
CA LEU A 48 8.48 -0.63 0.93
C LEU A 48 8.18 0.73 0.31
N GLU A 49 8.49 0.86 -0.98
CA GLU A 49 8.15 2.02 -1.80
C GLU A 49 7.10 1.65 -2.83
N VAL A 50 6.11 2.51 -2.99
CA VAL A 50 5.10 2.43 -4.03
C VAL A 50 5.30 3.63 -4.95
N LEU A 51 5.57 3.38 -6.22
CA LEU A 51 5.82 4.40 -7.23
C LEU A 51 4.66 4.43 -8.21
N ALA A 52 4.20 5.63 -8.55
CA ALA A 52 3.17 5.78 -9.57
C ALA A 52 3.76 5.54 -10.96
N GLU A 53 3.10 4.69 -11.76
CA GLU A 53 3.45 4.46 -13.16
C GLU A 53 2.23 4.70 -14.06
N PRO A 54 2.43 5.03 -15.36
CA PRO A 54 1.33 5.11 -16.31
C PRO A 54 0.50 3.82 -16.33
N GLY A 55 -0.72 3.90 -15.80
CA GLY A 55 -1.65 2.76 -15.76
C GLY A 55 -1.52 1.86 -14.53
N GLY A 56 -0.76 2.24 -13.49
CA GLY A 56 -0.66 1.44 -12.28
C GLY A 56 0.32 1.97 -11.23
N ALA A 57 0.90 1.04 -10.47
CA ALA A 57 1.91 1.31 -9.47
C ALA A 57 2.96 0.19 -9.43
N GLU A 58 4.21 0.57 -9.19
CA GLU A 58 5.34 -0.34 -9.00
C GLU A 58 5.68 -0.43 -7.51
N PHE A 59 6.00 -1.64 -7.01
CA PHE A 59 6.44 -1.85 -5.63
C PHE A 59 7.94 -2.16 -5.61
N ARG A 60 8.70 -1.42 -4.81
CA ARG A 60 10.13 -1.66 -4.58
C ARG A 60 10.41 -1.91 -3.11
N SER A 61 11.16 -2.94 -2.80
CA SER A 61 11.62 -3.23 -1.43
C SER A 61 13.14 -3.30 -1.40
N THR A 62 13.74 -2.60 -0.44
CA THR A 62 15.18 -2.66 -0.11
C THR A 62 15.47 -3.53 1.11
N GLY A 63 14.44 -4.04 1.79
CA GLY A 63 14.54 -4.90 2.97
C GLY A 63 14.79 -6.37 2.64
N VAL A 64 15.72 -6.99 3.37
CA VAL A 64 16.17 -8.38 3.18
C VAL A 64 15.17 -9.37 3.80
N GLU A 65 13.91 -9.37 3.38
CA GLU A 65 13.01 -10.52 3.55
C GLU A 65 12.13 -10.63 2.30
N LYS A 66 12.28 -11.74 1.57
CA LYS A 66 11.51 -12.01 0.34
C LYS A 66 10.06 -12.33 0.71
N GLY A 67 9.28 -11.30 0.99
CA GLY A 67 7.82 -11.39 0.97
C GLY A 67 7.31 -11.51 -0.46
N GLU A 68 6.28 -12.32 -0.68
CA GLU A 68 5.61 -12.44 -1.98
C GLU A 68 4.52 -11.36 -2.07
N ILE A 69 4.73 -10.34 -2.92
CA ILE A 69 3.70 -9.34 -3.23
C ILE A 69 2.85 -9.89 -4.36
N ILE A 70 1.61 -10.27 -4.06
CA ILE A 70 0.64 -10.69 -5.07
C ILE A 70 -0.08 -9.46 -5.62
N VAL A 71 0.25 -9.08 -6.85
CA VAL A 71 -0.44 -8.00 -7.57
C VAL A 71 -1.41 -8.62 -8.58
N GLU A 72 -2.72 -8.55 -8.28
CA GLU A 72 -3.75 -8.91 -9.24
C GLU A 72 -4.23 -7.66 -10.00
N LYS A 73 -4.13 -7.69 -11.33
CA LYS A 73 -4.77 -6.66 -12.16
C LYS A 73 -6.29 -6.89 -12.13
N LEU A 74 -7.05 -5.85 -11.77
CA LEU A 74 -8.52 -5.87 -11.76
C LEU A 74 -9.10 -5.93 -13.17
#